data_AF-A0A6G7SQP8-F1
#
_entry.id   AF-A0A6G7SQP8-F1
#
_cell.length_a   1.000
_cell.length_b   1.000
_cell.length_c   1.000
_cell.angle_alpha   90.00
_cell.angle_beta   90.00
_cell.angle_gamma   90.00
#
_symmetry.space_group_name_H-M   'P 1'
#
loop_
_entity.id
_entity.type
_entity.pdbx_description
1 polymer ?
#
loop_
_entity_poly.entity_id
_entity_poly.type
_entity_poly.pdbx_seq_one_letter_code
_entity_poly.pdbx_strand_id
1 'polypeptide(L)'
;MKHLRPGKLGFRTALGVAVATAGTLAMAPAAPAVTPGTATLSFDCGAYGSGTATLTATQDGTAATISLSTSAITSPIDIGANSVSSTLTLTKNGSGTTEFSGSSNPAIPAGSQVSTGPLSGTVAAGDSLEATSLKVVVLGITATCKATSPQSPGPFVF
;
A
#
# COMPACT_ATOMS: atom_id res chain seq x y z
N MET A 1 39.84 -24.58 -75.82
CA MET A 1 38.37 -24.72 -75.69
C MET A 1 38.07 -25.57 -74.46
N LYS A 2 37.46 -24.99 -73.42
CA LYS A 2 36.81 -25.74 -72.34
C LYS A 2 35.72 -24.84 -71.74
N HIS A 3 34.48 -25.23 -71.98
CA HIS A 3 33.31 -24.71 -71.29
C HIS A 3 33.41 -25.00 -69.79
N LEU A 4 32.93 -24.09 -68.95
CA LEU A 4 32.13 -24.48 -67.78
C LEU A 4 31.11 -23.37 -67.46
N ARG A 5 29.95 -23.85 -67.01
CA ARG A 5 28.62 -23.22 -66.95
C ARG A 5 28.38 -22.44 -65.63
N PRO A 6 27.25 -21.70 -65.53
CA PRO A 6 27.03 -20.64 -64.54
C PRO A 6 26.37 -21.13 -63.25
N GLY A 7 26.62 -20.42 -62.15
CA GLY A 7 25.86 -20.51 -60.90
C GLY A 7 25.35 -19.13 -60.47
N LYS A 8 24.04 -18.92 -60.57
CA LYS A 8 23.30 -17.78 -60.02
C LYS A 8 23.31 -17.82 -58.50
N LEU A 9 23.44 -16.66 -57.85
CA LEU A 9 22.79 -16.21 -56.61
C LEU A 9 23.49 -14.87 -56.25
N GLY A 10 23.00 -13.68 -56.55
CA GLY A 10 21.64 -13.19 -56.35
C GLY A 10 21.54 -12.56 -54.96
N PHE A 11 22.02 -11.33 -54.77
CA PHE A 11 21.51 -10.48 -53.69
C PHE A 11 21.51 -9.02 -54.12
N ARG A 12 20.30 -8.44 -54.09
CA ARG A 12 19.99 -7.12 -54.59
C ARG A 12 20.38 -6.07 -53.57
N THR A 13 20.92 -4.98 -54.10
CA THR A 13 20.91 -3.64 -53.51
C THR A 13 19.51 -3.24 -53.05
N ALA A 14 19.40 -2.65 -51.85
CA ALA A 14 18.75 -1.35 -51.64
C ALA A 14 18.64 -0.99 -50.14
N LEU A 15 19.21 0.18 -49.83
CA LEU A 15 18.80 1.21 -48.89
C LEU A 15 17.67 0.92 -47.89
N GLY A 16 18.01 1.12 -46.61
CA GLY A 16 17.40 2.19 -45.80
C GLY A 16 16.01 1.96 -45.24
N VAL A 17 15.93 1.59 -43.96
CA VAL A 17 15.01 2.20 -42.98
C VAL A 17 15.71 2.15 -41.61
N ALA A 18 16.29 3.27 -41.18
CA ALA A 18 16.60 3.46 -39.76
C ALA A 18 15.27 3.75 -39.06
N VAL A 19 14.61 2.71 -38.55
CA VAL A 19 13.44 2.88 -37.70
C VAL A 19 13.94 3.44 -36.38
N ALA A 20 13.73 4.74 -36.17
CA ALA A 20 13.81 5.31 -34.84
C ALA A 20 12.79 4.58 -33.97
N THR A 21 13.27 3.67 -33.13
CA THR A 21 12.49 3.17 -31.99
C THR A 21 12.33 4.33 -31.04
N ALA A 22 11.37 5.21 -31.32
CA ALA A 22 10.76 6.04 -30.30
C ALA A 22 10.15 5.06 -29.30
N GLY A 23 10.95 4.71 -28.29
CA GLY A 23 10.46 4.00 -27.14
C GLY A 23 9.38 4.87 -26.54
N THR A 24 8.12 4.53 -26.82
CA THR A 24 7.03 4.97 -25.97
C THR A 24 7.35 4.35 -24.62
N LEU A 25 8.02 5.11 -23.74
CA LEU A 25 7.79 4.95 -22.32
C LEU A 25 6.27 5.08 -22.21
N ALA A 26 5.58 3.94 -22.17
CA ALA A 26 4.22 3.88 -21.73
C ALA A 26 4.27 4.47 -20.33
N MET A 27 3.96 5.76 -20.22
CA MET A 27 3.71 6.40 -18.95
C MET A 27 2.56 5.59 -18.36
N ALA A 28 2.91 4.69 -17.44
CA ALA A 28 1.95 4.08 -16.56
C ALA A 28 1.07 5.24 -16.05
N PRO A 29 -0.26 5.10 -16.09
CA PRO A 29 -1.14 6.16 -15.64
C PRO A 29 -0.64 6.63 -14.28
N ALA A 30 -0.38 7.93 -14.15
CA ALA A 30 0.05 8.50 -12.90
C ALA A 30 -1.08 8.26 -11.90
N ALA A 31 -0.92 7.24 -11.05
CA ALA A 31 -1.83 7.00 -9.95
C ALA A 31 -1.81 8.28 -9.09
N PRO A 32 -2.97 8.87 -8.76
CA PRO A 32 -3.03 9.99 -7.82
C PRO A 32 -2.22 9.62 -6.57
N ALA A 33 -1.17 10.40 -6.32
CA ALA A 33 -0.25 10.11 -5.23
C ALA A 33 -0.86 10.60 -3.92
N VAL A 34 -1.09 9.67 -2.99
CA VAL A 34 -1.52 10.01 -1.64
C VAL A 34 -0.47 10.91 -1.00
N THR A 35 -0.89 12.07 -0.51
CA THR A 35 0.01 13.04 0.11
C THR A 35 -0.46 13.35 1.53
N PRO A 36 0.37 13.09 2.56
CA PRO A 36 1.63 12.34 2.52
C PRO A 36 1.39 10.83 2.30
N GLY A 37 2.35 10.09 1.76
CA GLY A 37 2.25 8.63 1.65
C GLY A 37 2.47 7.88 2.97
N THR A 38 3.05 8.55 3.98
CA THR A 38 3.33 7.98 5.29
C THR A 38 3.04 9.01 6.38
N ALA A 39 2.42 8.57 7.47
CA ALA A 39 2.12 9.39 8.62
C ALA A 39 2.37 8.63 9.92
N THR A 40 2.73 9.35 10.97
CA THR A 40 2.83 8.81 12.33
C THR A 40 1.75 9.40 13.21
N LEU A 41 1.23 8.59 14.15
CA LEU A 41 0.30 9.04 15.17
C LEU A 41 0.42 8.16 16.42
N SER A 42 -0.11 8.63 17.54
CA SER A 42 -0.20 7.85 18.77
C SER A 42 -1.58 7.21 18.90
N PHE A 43 -1.60 5.95 19.31
CA PHE A 43 -2.80 5.21 19.67
C PHE A 43 -2.76 4.83 21.15
N ASP A 44 -3.92 4.88 21.78
CA ASP A 44 -4.19 4.28 23.09
C ASP A 44 -5.16 3.11 22.93
N CYS A 45 -4.70 1.90 23.24
CA CYS A 45 -5.45 0.65 23.15
C CYS A 45 -5.97 0.20 24.53
N GLY A 46 -6.05 1.10 25.51
CA GLY A 46 -6.46 0.80 26.87
C GLY A 46 -5.55 -0.24 27.53
N ALA A 47 -6.13 -1.38 27.94
CA ALA A 47 -5.42 -2.43 28.66
C ALA A 47 -4.29 -3.11 27.85
N TYR A 48 -4.29 -2.98 26.52
CA TYR A 48 -3.25 -3.55 25.66
C TYR A 48 -2.00 -2.67 25.53
N GLY A 49 -2.08 -1.42 26.01
CA GLY A 49 -0.99 -0.46 25.96
C GLY A 49 -1.30 0.75 25.09
N SER A 50 -0.33 1.63 24.98
CA SER A 50 -0.36 2.82 24.14
C SER A 50 1.02 3.02 23.50
N GLY A 51 1.06 3.68 22.35
CA GLY A 51 2.29 3.85 21.62
C GLY A 51 2.09 4.52 20.28
N THR A 52 3.17 4.61 19.52
CA THR A 52 3.17 5.20 18.18
C THR A 52 2.84 4.16 17.12
N ALA A 53 2.15 4.61 16.09
CA ALA A 53 1.82 3.88 14.89
C ALA A 53 2.33 4.63 13.67
N THR A 54 2.83 3.86 12.72
CA THR A 54 3.16 4.33 11.38
C THR A 54 2.12 3.80 10.42
N LEU A 55 1.43 4.71 9.74
CA LEU A 55 0.48 4.44 8.67
C LEU A 55 1.16 4.73 7.33
N THR A 56 1.05 3.81 6.39
CA THR A 56 1.49 4.00 5.00
C THR A 56 0.28 3.83 4.10
N ALA A 57 -0.05 4.88 3.35
CA ALA A 57 -1.20 4.92 2.47
C ALA A 57 -0.76 4.88 1.00
N THR A 58 -1.45 4.06 0.21
CA THR A 58 -1.28 3.98 -1.26
C THR A 58 -2.66 3.99 -1.92
N GLN A 59 -2.70 4.39 -3.19
CA GLN A 59 -3.93 4.39 -3.99
C GLN A 59 -3.60 4.00 -5.43
N ASP A 60 -4.49 3.23 -6.05
CA ASP A 60 -4.42 2.81 -7.45
C ASP A 60 -5.57 3.43 -8.29
N GLY A 61 -5.96 4.68 -7.97
CA GLY A 61 -6.98 5.46 -8.68
C GLY A 61 -8.40 5.43 -8.11
N THR A 62 -8.87 4.28 -7.60
CA THR A 62 -10.18 4.19 -6.90
C THR A 62 -10.14 3.35 -5.62
N ALA A 63 -9.16 2.46 -5.50
CA ALA A 63 -8.90 1.70 -4.29
C ALA A 63 -7.74 2.33 -3.55
N ALA A 64 -7.87 2.45 -2.23
CA ALA A 64 -6.79 2.85 -1.35
C ALA A 64 -6.44 1.70 -0.42
N THR A 65 -5.16 1.57 -0.10
CA THR A 65 -4.69 0.65 0.93
C THR A 65 -3.91 1.39 2.00
N ILE A 66 -4.09 0.98 3.25
CA ILE A 66 -3.35 1.49 4.39
C ILE A 66 -2.67 0.33 5.09
N SER A 67 -1.35 0.39 5.21
CA SER A 67 -0.57 -0.54 6.03
C SER A 67 -0.19 0.12 7.34
N LEU A 68 -0.29 -0.63 8.43
CA LEU A 68 -0.08 -0.15 9.79
C LEU A 68 1.01 -0.97 10.47
N SER A 69 1.93 -0.30 11.14
CA SER A 69 2.82 -0.92 12.13
C SER A 69 2.78 -0.11 13.43
N THR A 70 2.66 -0.78 14.57
CA THR A 70 2.54 -0.08 15.85
C THR A 70 3.36 -0.73 16.96
N SER A 71 3.98 0.12 17.78
CA SER A 71 4.64 -0.29 19.02
C SER A 71 3.67 -0.34 20.22
N ALA A 72 2.42 0.10 20.04
CA ALA A 72 1.43 0.16 21.12
C ALA A 72 0.99 -1.21 21.62
N ILE A 73 1.11 -2.25 20.77
CA ILE A 73 0.72 -3.62 21.08
C ILE A 73 1.90 -4.53 20.75
N THR A 74 2.35 -5.30 21.75
CA THR A 74 3.28 -6.42 21.56
C THR A 74 2.54 -7.73 21.73
N SER A 75 2.85 -8.71 20.88
CA SER A 75 2.23 -10.03 20.99
C SER A 75 2.95 -10.87 22.04
N PRO A 76 2.28 -11.39 23.08
CA PRO A 76 2.92 -12.28 24.05
C PRO A 76 3.13 -13.71 23.52
N ILE A 77 2.51 -14.04 22.38
CA ILE A 77 2.54 -15.35 21.73
C ILE A 77 2.89 -15.20 20.25
N ASP A 78 3.21 -16.31 19.60
CA ASP A 78 3.37 -16.32 18.14
C ASP A 78 2.01 -16.13 17.46
N ILE A 79 1.93 -15.14 16.57
CA ILE A 79 0.77 -14.93 15.69
C ILE A 79 1.16 -15.36 14.28
N GLY A 80 0.40 -16.31 13.73
CA GLY A 80 0.55 -16.73 12.35
C GLY A 80 0.30 -15.59 11.37
N ALA A 81 0.88 -15.70 10.17
CA ALA A 81 0.53 -14.79 9.09
C ALA A 81 -0.98 -14.85 8.81
N ASN A 82 -1.55 -13.72 8.38
CA ASN A 82 -2.97 -13.58 8.02
C ASN A 82 -3.97 -14.01 9.11
N SER A 83 -3.59 -13.86 10.37
CA SER A 83 -4.39 -14.23 11.55
C SER A 83 -4.90 -13.03 12.36
N VAL A 84 -4.55 -11.81 11.92
CA VAL A 84 -4.96 -10.55 12.53
C VAL A 84 -5.93 -9.84 11.61
N SER A 85 -7.16 -9.62 12.07
CA SER A 85 -8.15 -8.81 11.37
C SER A 85 -8.16 -7.40 11.94
N SER A 86 -7.91 -6.41 11.11
CA SER A 86 -7.88 -5.00 11.50
C SER A 86 -8.92 -4.20 10.73
N THR A 87 -9.54 -3.24 11.43
CA THR A 87 -10.40 -2.22 10.85
C THR A 87 -9.93 -0.86 11.35
N LEU A 88 -9.42 -0.03 10.45
CA LEU A 88 -9.00 1.34 10.70
C LEU A 88 -10.13 2.28 10.26
N THR A 89 -10.65 3.07 11.20
CA THR A 89 -11.64 4.09 10.93
C THR A 89 -10.96 5.45 10.81
N LEU A 90 -11.26 6.17 9.73
CA LEU A 90 -10.76 7.50 9.46
C LEU A 90 -11.94 8.48 9.31
N THR A 91 -11.80 9.67 9.85
CA THR A 91 -12.70 10.80 9.55
C THR A 91 -12.39 11.28 8.15
N LYS A 92 -13.43 11.52 7.36
CA LYS A 92 -13.32 12.00 5.98
C LYS A 92 -13.69 13.49 5.91
N ASN A 93 -12.83 14.34 5.36
CA ASN A 93 -13.08 15.77 5.15
C ASN A 93 -13.59 16.52 6.39
N GLY A 94 -13.16 16.10 7.59
CA GLY A 94 -13.61 16.65 8.87
C GLY A 94 -15.04 16.27 9.31
N SER A 95 -15.80 15.49 8.51
CA SER A 95 -17.15 15.04 8.88
C SER A 95 -17.52 13.69 8.25
N GLY A 96 -18.12 12.81 9.04
CA GLY A 96 -18.36 11.42 8.62
C GLY A 96 -17.09 10.57 8.65
N THR A 97 -17.25 9.27 8.44
CA THR A 97 -16.18 8.28 8.59
C THR A 97 -16.11 7.33 7.42
N THR A 98 -14.91 6.83 7.15
CA THR A 98 -14.65 5.71 6.24
C THR A 98 -13.84 4.65 6.98
N GLU A 99 -14.00 3.40 6.56
CA GLU A 99 -13.32 2.25 7.18
C GLU A 99 -12.44 1.54 6.17
N PHE A 100 -11.23 1.20 6.62
CA PHE A 100 -10.28 0.37 5.90
C PHE A 100 -10.12 -0.93 6.66
N SER A 101 -10.42 -2.05 6.02
CA SER A 101 -10.38 -3.36 6.67
C SER A 101 -9.48 -4.33 5.94
N GLY A 102 -8.90 -5.27 6.67
CA GLY A 102 -8.07 -6.33 6.11
C GLY A 102 -7.69 -7.36 7.16
N SER A 103 -7.31 -8.54 6.72
CA SER A 103 -6.89 -9.65 7.58
C SER A 103 -5.48 -10.14 7.26
N SER A 104 -4.66 -9.24 6.71
CA SER A 104 -3.28 -9.54 6.32
C SER A 104 -2.33 -9.05 7.40
N ASN A 105 -1.37 -9.90 7.77
CA ASN A 105 -0.26 -9.57 8.64
C ASN A 105 0.89 -10.54 8.34
N PRO A 106 2.16 -10.11 8.51
CA PRO A 106 3.28 -11.04 8.53
C PRO A 106 3.18 -11.99 9.74
N ALA A 107 3.95 -13.08 9.74
CA ALA A 107 4.14 -13.83 10.98
C ALA A 107 4.78 -12.92 12.04
N ILE A 108 4.16 -12.81 13.22
CA ILE A 108 4.61 -11.97 14.34
C ILE A 108 5.06 -12.89 15.46
N PRO A 109 6.38 -13.05 15.68
CA PRO A 109 6.89 -13.83 16.80
C PRO A 109 6.48 -13.25 18.16
N ALA A 110 6.42 -14.08 19.19
CA ALA A 110 6.25 -13.63 20.56
C ALA A 110 7.28 -12.55 20.94
N GLY A 111 6.84 -11.53 21.68
CA GLY A 111 7.60 -10.34 22.04
C GLY A 111 7.73 -9.29 20.94
N SER A 112 7.25 -9.56 19.73
CA SER A 112 7.33 -8.62 18.61
C SER A 112 6.16 -7.64 18.57
N GLN A 113 6.38 -6.52 17.89
CA GLN A 113 5.36 -5.50 17.64
C GLN A 113 4.32 -5.99 16.64
N VAL A 114 3.07 -5.57 16.84
CA VAL A 114 1.98 -5.90 15.92
C VAL A 114 2.06 -5.05 14.65
N SER A 115 2.00 -5.71 13.49
CA SER A 115 1.93 -5.09 12.17
C SER A 115 0.79 -5.71 11.38
N THR A 116 -0.02 -4.89 10.72
CA THR A 116 -1.23 -5.33 10.01
C THR A 116 -1.43 -4.52 8.74
N GLY A 117 -1.91 -5.17 7.69
CA GLY A 117 -2.17 -4.57 6.39
C GLY A 117 -1.66 -5.44 5.24
N PRO A 118 -2.02 -5.09 3.99
CA PRO A 118 -2.77 -3.90 3.61
C PRO A 118 -4.26 -3.95 4.04
N LEU A 119 -4.76 -2.85 4.60
CA LEU A 119 -6.17 -2.62 4.86
C LEU A 119 -6.76 -1.92 3.65
N SER A 120 -7.80 -2.48 3.05
CA SER A 120 -8.38 -1.95 1.83
C SER A 120 -9.60 -1.08 2.14
N GLY A 121 -9.75 0.01 1.40
CA GLY A 121 -10.88 0.92 1.46
C GLY A 121 -11.06 1.67 0.14
N THR A 122 -12.17 2.39 0.02
CA THR A 122 -12.46 3.22 -1.15
C THR A 122 -12.35 4.70 -0.80
N VAL A 123 -11.78 5.47 -1.71
CA VAL A 123 -11.59 6.91 -1.58
C VAL A 123 -11.95 7.60 -2.88
N ALA A 124 -12.34 8.86 -2.80
CA ALA A 124 -12.45 9.75 -3.94
C ALA A 124 -11.25 10.70 -3.96
N ALA A 125 -10.89 11.19 -5.15
CA ALA A 125 -9.86 12.22 -5.28
C ALA A 125 -10.28 13.49 -4.52
N GLY A 126 -9.34 14.03 -3.74
CA GLY A 126 -9.52 15.16 -2.84
C GLY A 126 -10.00 14.78 -1.43
N ASP A 127 -10.23 13.49 -1.13
CA ASP A 127 -10.58 13.07 0.22
C ASP A 127 -9.40 13.27 1.18
N SER A 128 -9.65 14.03 2.24
CA SER A 128 -8.77 14.19 3.40
C SER A 128 -9.19 13.22 4.49
N LEU A 129 -8.32 12.26 4.82
CA LEU A 129 -8.58 11.21 5.79
C LEU A 129 -7.69 11.34 7.02
N GLU A 130 -8.33 11.38 8.19
CA GLU A 130 -7.66 11.44 9.49
C GLU A 130 -8.03 10.22 10.35
N ALA A 131 -7.04 9.42 10.75
CA ALA A 131 -7.23 8.24 11.56
C ALA A 131 -7.79 8.57 12.95
N THR A 132 -8.86 7.89 13.35
CA THR A 132 -9.53 8.13 14.65
C THR A 132 -9.51 6.91 15.55
N SER A 133 -9.71 5.73 14.99
CA SER A 133 -9.68 4.49 15.75
C SER A 133 -9.21 3.33 14.92
N LEU A 134 -8.61 2.36 15.60
CA LEU A 134 -8.17 1.12 15.03
C LEU A 134 -8.74 -0.01 15.90
N LYS A 135 -9.50 -0.90 15.28
CA LYS A 135 -9.92 -2.15 15.89
C LYS A 135 -9.03 -3.27 15.37
N VAL A 136 -8.41 -4.02 16.27
CA VAL A 136 -7.58 -5.18 15.94
C VAL A 136 -8.18 -6.41 16.60
N VAL A 137 -8.36 -7.48 15.83
CA VAL A 137 -8.88 -8.77 16.30
C VAL A 137 -7.81 -9.82 16.05
N VAL A 138 -7.29 -10.39 17.13
CA VAL A 138 -6.27 -11.45 17.10
C VAL A 138 -6.87 -12.68 17.77
N LEU A 139 -7.02 -13.78 17.02
CA LEU A 139 -7.56 -15.05 17.55
C LEU A 139 -8.90 -14.90 18.32
N GLY A 140 -9.75 -13.95 17.91
CA GLY A 140 -11.05 -13.67 18.54
C GLY A 140 -11.02 -12.64 19.69
N ILE A 141 -9.84 -12.21 20.15
CA ILE A 141 -9.70 -11.13 21.14
C ILE A 141 -9.68 -9.80 20.40
N THR A 142 -10.55 -8.87 20.80
CA THR A 142 -10.64 -7.53 20.20
C THR A 142 -9.92 -6.50 21.07
N ALA A 143 -8.98 -5.77 20.46
CA ALA A 143 -8.38 -4.56 20.99
C ALA A 143 -8.91 -3.35 20.20
N THR A 144 -9.37 -2.32 20.90
CA THR A 144 -9.81 -1.07 20.30
C THR A 144 -8.85 0.03 20.72
N CYS A 145 -8.16 0.58 19.73
CA CYS A 145 -7.18 1.65 19.87
C CYS A 145 -7.79 2.97 19.39
N LYS A 146 -7.67 4.03 20.20
CA LYS A 146 -8.11 5.38 19.86
C LYS A 146 -6.90 6.25 19.53
N ALA A 147 -6.99 7.02 18.45
CA ALA A 147 -5.97 8.00 18.12
C ALA A 147 -5.95 9.06 19.23
N THR A 148 -4.77 9.31 19.80
CA THR A 148 -4.55 10.31 20.85
C THR A 148 -3.76 11.52 20.34
N SER A 149 -3.19 11.40 19.14
CA SER A 149 -2.56 12.52 18.43
C SER A 149 -3.04 12.55 16.97
N PRO A 150 -3.03 13.72 16.33
CA PRO A 150 -3.24 13.80 14.88
C PRO A 150 -2.10 13.11 14.13
N GLN A 151 -2.37 12.77 12.88
CA GLN A 151 -1.37 12.26 11.94
C GLN A 151 -0.31 13.32 11.61
N SER A 152 0.97 12.92 11.63
CA SER A 152 2.10 13.79 11.30
C SER A 152 3.11 13.08 10.39
N PRO A 153 3.40 13.62 9.19
CA PRO A 153 2.60 14.64 8.49
C PRO A 153 1.20 14.10 8.18
N GLY A 154 0.19 14.95 8.05
CA GLY A 154 -1.17 14.51 7.76
C GLY A 154 -2.22 15.58 8.04
N PRO A 155 -3.50 15.38 7.67
CA PRO A 155 -4.17 14.14 7.23
C PRO A 155 -3.74 13.62 5.85
N PHE A 156 -4.11 12.37 5.52
CA PHE A 156 -3.87 11.80 4.19
C PHE A 156 -4.82 12.42 3.16
N VAL A 157 -4.29 13.01 2.09
CA VAL A 157 -5.09 13.50 0.96
C VAL A 157 -4.92 12.55 -0.23
N PHE A 158 -6.04 11.97 -0.68
CA PHE A 158 -6.13 10.96 -1.73
C PHE A 158 -6.55 11.53 -3.10
#